data_AF-A0A0T6BHN8-F1
#
_entry.id   AF-A0A0T6BHN8-F1
#
_cell.length_a   1.000
_cell.length_b   1.000
_cell.length_c   1.000
_cell.angle_alpha   90.00
_cell.angle_beta   90.00
_cell.angle_gamma   90.00
#
_symmetry.space_group_name_H-M   'P 1'
#
loop_
_entity.id
_entity.type
_entity.pdbx_description
1 polymer ?
#
loop_
_entity_poly.entity_id
_entity_poly.type
_entity_poly.pdbx_seq_one_letter_code
_entity_poly.pdbx_strand_id
1 'polypeptide(L)'
;MLLLALLLVLNVTPLENPIPSATIKFLLYLIAPKLSKLLGISFFPKEVTQFFFNVITQTIQMRESQGIVRPDMLNLLIEARKGKKICDLETNIPNESSHTTLEDSNINKENKAKHYLTDMDIAAQALVFFFGGFESVATLMSFTTYELTLNPECKKKLQTEVDETLKECNGQLTYESLMKMKYMDMVLSGTNQHS
;
A
#
# COMPACT_ATOMS: atom_id res chain seq x y z
N MET A 1 -9.69 -14.17 11.34
CA MET A 1 -9.41 -12.78 10.93
C MET A 1 -10.66 -11.91 10.93
N LEU A 2 -11.65 -12.13 10.06
CA LEU A 2 -12.87 -11.28 10.02
C LEU A 2 -13.71 -11.30 11.31
N LEU A 3 -13.93 -12.48 11.89
CA LEU A 3 -14.66 -12.61 13.16
C LEU A 3 -13.94 -11.91 14.32
N LEU A 4 -12.60 -11.89 14.25
CA LEU A 4 -11.73 -11.23 15.24
C LEU A 4 -11.84 -9.70 15.13
N ALA A 5 -11.85 -9.17 13.91
CA ALA A 5 -12.02 -7.74 13.64
C ALA A 5 -13.42 -7.25 14.06
N LEU A 6 -14.47 -8.04 13.79
CA LEU A 6 -15.84 -7.74 14.23
C LEU A 6 -15.95 -7.76 15.77
N LEU A 7 -15.36 -8.76 16.43
CA LEU A 7 -15.31 -8.85 17.90
C LEU A 7 -14.53 -7.68 18.50
N LEU A 8 -13.41 -7.29 17.90
CA LEU A 8 -12.59 -6.17 18.39
C LEU A 8 -13.35 -4.84 18.26
N VAL A 9 -14.03 -4.60 17.13
CA VAL A 9 -14.87 -3.41 16.94
C VAL A 9 -16.03 -3.36 17.94
N LEU A 10 -16.72 -4.49 18.16
CA LEU A 10 -17.83 -4.58 19.14
C LEU A 10 -17.35 -4.45 20.60
N ASN A 11 -16.11 -4.86 20.90
CA ASN A 11 -15.55 -4.81 22.25
C ASN A 11 -14.90 -3.46 22.58
N VAL A 12 -14.47 -2.68 21.57
CA VAL A 12 -13.83 -1.37 21.74
C VAL A 12 -14.84 -0.22 21.77
N THR A 13 -16.01 -0.35 21.14
CA THR A 13 -17.07 0.68 21.26
C THR A 13 -17.94 0.41 22.48
N PRO A 14 -17.87 1.22 23.56
CA PRO A 14 -18.82 1.10 24.66
C PRO A 14 -20.24 1.29 24.11
N LEU A 15 -21.18 0.47 24.57
CA LEU A 15 -22.60 0.38 24.15
C LEU A 15 -23.40 1.70 24.23
N GLU A 16 -22.75 2.79 24.63
CA GLU A 16 -23.33 4.11 24.89
C GLU A 16 -23.13 5.10 23.72
N ASN A 17 -22.21 4.83 22.78
CA ASN A 17 -21.98 5.70 21.63
C ASN A 17 -22.47 5.06 20.31
N PRO A 18 -23.21 5.79 19.47
CA PRO A 18 -23.62 5.29 18.16
C PRO A 18 -22.39 5.01 17.30
N ILE A 19 -22.35 3.82 16.69
CA ILE A 19 -21.26 3.39 15.82
C ILE A 19 -21.12 4.42 14.68
N PRO A 20 -19.94 5.01 14.44
CA PRO A 20 -19.73 5.97 13.36
C PRO A 20 -20.16 5.38 12.02
N SER A 21 -20.85 6.17 11.19
CA SER A 21 -21.33 5.74 9.86
C SER A 21 -20.20 5.16 8.99
N ALA A 22 -18.97 5.64 9.15
CA ALA A 22 -17.78 5.13 8.46
C ALA A 22 -17.46 3.67 8.82
N THR A 23 -17.55 3.30 10.10
CA THR A 23 -17.26 1.95 10.59
C THR A 23 -18.29 0.93 10.07
N ILE A 24 -19.57 1.34 10.01
CA ILE A 24 -20.64 0.52 9.43
C ILE A 24 -20.41 0.32 7.93
N LYS A 25 -20.05 1.37 7.19
CA LYS A 25 -19.73 1.30 5.75
C LYS A 25 -18.54 0.40 5.46
N PHE A 26 -17.48 0.49 6.28
CA PHE A 26 -16.31 -0.37 6.18
C PHE A 26 -16.65 -1.84 6.42
N LEU A 27 -17.42 -2.11 7.47
CA LEU A 27 -17.85 -3.47 7.81
C LEU A 27 -18.76 -4.06 6.71
N LEU A 28 -19.68 -3.27 6.16
CA LEU A 28 -20.54 -3.68 5.04
C LEU A 28 -19.73 -3.99 3.78
N TYR A 29 -18.69 -3.20 3.48
CA TYR A 29 -17.79 -3.45 2.36
C TYR A 29 -17.02 -4.77 2.52
N LEU A 30 -16.60 -5.11 3.73
CA LEU A 30 -15.91 -6.37 4.04
C LEU A 30 -16.82 -7.60 4.00
N ILE A 31 -18.04 -7.50 4.53
CA ILE A 31 -18.99 -8.62 4.62
C ILE A 31 -19.67 -8.91 3.27
N ALA A 32 -20.04 -7.85 2.54
CA ALA A 32 -20.86 -7.99 1.35
C ALA A 32 -20.39 -7.02 0.24
N PRO A 33 -19.29 -7.35 -0.49
CA PRO A 33 -18.78 -6.51 -1.57
C PRO A 33 -19.75 -6.36 -2.75
N LYS A 34 -20.74 -7.26 -2.88
CA LYS A 34 -21.84 -7.13 -3.86
C LYS A 34 -22.89 -6.10 -3.44
N LEU A 35 -23.17 -5.99 -2.15
CA LEU A 35 -24.14 -5.05 -1.60
C LEU A 35 -23.56 -3.62 -1.52
N SER A 36 -22.27 -3.49 -1.21
CA SER A 36 -21.57 -2.19 -1.26
C SER A 36 -21.53 -1.61 -2.69
N LYS A 37 -21.31 -2.48 -3.70
CA LYS A 37 -21.39 -2.10 -5.12
C LYS A 37 -22.80 -1.67 -5.53
N LEU A 38 -23.84 -2.34 -5.03
CA LEU A 38 -25.24 -1.98 -5.30
C LEU A 38 -25.64 -0.65 -4.63
N LEU A 39 -25.14 -0.35 -3.43
CA LEU A 39 -25.42 0.88 -2.70
C LEU A 39 -24.49 2.05 -3.07
N GLY A 40 -23.52 1.86 -3.97
CA GLY A 40 -22.61 2.92 -4.43
C GLY A 40 -21.72 3.54 -3.33
N ILE A 41 -21.48 2.80 -2.24
CA ILE A 41 -20.70 3.28 -1.10
C ILE A 41 -19.21 3.12 -1.45
N SER A 42 -18.55 4.25 -1.73
CA SER A 42 -17.09 4.32 -1.87
C SER A 42 -16.44 4.39 -0.48
N PHE A 43 -15.37 3.62 -0.29
CA PHE A 43 -14.56 3.68 0.94
C PHE A 43 -13.85 5.04 1.09
N PHE A 44 -13.46 5.65 -0.03
CA PHE A 44 -12.81 6.97 -0.06
C PHE A 44 -13.74 8.08 -0.53
N PRO A 45 -13.63 9.30 0.01
CA PRO A 45 -14.29 10.49 -0.55
C PRO A 45 -13.90 10.68 -2.02
N LYS A 46 -14.84 11.17 -2.82
CA LYS A 46 -14.62 11.34 -4.27
C LYS A 46 -13.52 12.36 -4.56
N GLU A 47 -13.39 13.37 -3.70
CA GLU A 47 -12.42 14.45 -3.81
C GLU A 47 -10.99 13.90 -3.65
N VAL A 48 -10.77 13.08 -2.62
CA VAL A 48 -9.49 12.40 -2.36
C VAL A 48 -9.17 11.46 -3.51
N THR A 49 -10.15 10.66 -3.91
CA THR A 49 -10.01 9.70 -5.01
C THR A 49 -9.59 10.40 -6.31
N GLN A 50 -10.26 11.50 -6.68
CA GLN A 50 -9.94 12.28 -7.86
C GLN A 50 -8.56 12.93 -7.79
N PHE A 51 -8.18 13.49 -6.64
CA PHE A 51 -6.85 14.05 -6.43
C PHE A 51 -5.75 13.01 -6.68
N PHE A 52 -5.86 11.84 -6.04
CA PHE A 52 -4.88 10.77 -6.23
C PHE A 52 -4.84 10.25 -7.67
N PHE A 53 -6.01 10.07 -8.30
CA PHE A 53 -6.06 9.69 -9.72
C PHE A 53 -5.33 10.68 -10.60
N ASN A 54 -5.54 11.99 -10.40
CA ASN A 54 -4.87 13.03 -11.17
C ASN A 54 -3.35 12.98 -10.98
N VAL A 55 -2.87 12.87 -9.73
CA VAL A 55 -1.43 12.81 -9.41
C VAL A 55 -0.78 11.57 -10.04
N ILE A 56 -1.38 10.39 -9.89
CA ILE A 56 -0.81 9.16 -10.45
C ILE A 56 -0.84 9.20 -11.98
N THR A 57 -1.94 9.66 -12.58
CA THR A 57 -2.05 9.77 -14.05
C THR A 57 -0.99 10.72 -14.61
N GLN A 58 -0.82 11.90 -14.00
CA GLN A 58 0.24 12.85 -14.38
C GLN A 58 1.62 12.23 -14.19
N THR A 59 1.83 11.47 -13.13
CA THR A 59 3.11 10.79 -12.87
C THR A 59 3.42 9.73 -13.93
N ILE A 60 2.42 8.93 -14.34
CA ILE A 60 2.56 7.96 -15.44
C ILE A 60 2.93 8.69 -16.73
N GLN A 61 2.17 9.72 -17.11
CA GLN A 61 2.42 10.51 -18.32
C GLN A 61 3.80 11.16 -18.34
N MET A 62 4.22 11.74 -17.20
CA MET A 62 5.56 12.32 -17.04
C MET A 62 6.65 11.26 -17.23
N ARG A 63 6.51 10.09 -16.61
CA ARG A 63 7.50 9.00 -16.71
C ARG A 63 7.58 8.44 -18.12
N GLU A 64 6.45 8.28 -18.81
CA GLU A 64 6.41 7.75 -20.18
C GLU A 64 6.94 8.75 -21.20
N SER A 65 6.62 10.03 -21.07
CA SER A 65 7.09 11.07 -22.00
C SER A 65 8.59 11.34 -21.85
N GLN A 66 9.12 11.31 -20.62
CA GLN A 66 10.54 11.55 -20.35
C GLN A 66 11.39 10.28 -20.35
N GLY A 67 10.77 9.10 -20.50
CA GLY A 67 11.48 7.82 -20.43
C GLY A 67 12.10 7.52 -19.06
N ILE A 68 11.52 8.04 -17.98
CA ILE A 68 12.04 7.86 -16.62
C ILE A 68 11.66 6.46 -16.10
N VAL A 69 12.66 5.60 -15.97
CA VAL A 69 12.52 4.29 -15.33
C VAL A 69 12.99 4.39 -13.88
N ARG A 70 12.10 4.07 -12.94
CA ARG A 70 12.41 3.97 -11.51
C ARG A 70 11.99 2.59 -11.04
N PRO A 71 12.85 1.78 -10.40
CA PRO A 71 12.50 0.44 -9.96
C PRO A 71 11.60 0.47 -8.71
N ASP A 72 10.38 0.99 -8.87
CA ASP A 72 9.37 1.14 -7.83
C ASP A 72 8.07 0.41 -8.22
N MET A 73 7.14 0.31 -7.26
CA MET A 73 5.84 -0.34 -7.46
C MET A 73 5.04 0.25 -8.63
N LEU A 74 5.13 1.56 -8.87
CA LEU A 74 4.41 2.20 -9.96
C LEU A 74 4.99 1.77 -11.31
N ASN A 75 6.31 1.64 -11.42
CA ASN A 75 6.96 1.13 -12.62
C ASN A 75 6.63 -0.33 -12.89
N LEU A 76 6.55 -1.18 -11.86
CA LEU A 76 6.07 -2.56 -11.99
C LEU A 76 4.65 -2.61 -12.59
N LEU A 77 3.75 -1.71 -12.17
CA LEU A 77 2.39 -1.62 -12.71
C LEU A 77 2.36 -1.09 -14.16
N ILE A 78 3.21 -0.12 -14.50
CA ILE A 78 3.37 0.38 -15.88
C ILE A 78 3.91 -0.73 -16.79
N GLU A 79 4.89 -1.50 -16.32
CA GLU A 79 5.45 -2.63 -17.06
C GLU A 79 4.45 -3.78 -17.21
N ALA A 80 3.69 -4.10 -16.16
CA ALA A 80 2.60 -5.08 -16.24
C ALA A 80 1.54 -4.71 -17.28
N ARG A 81 1.24 -3.41 -17.42
CA ARG A 81 0.39 -2.88 -18.50
C ARG A 81 1.00 -3.09 -19.89
N LYS A 82 2.32 -2.88 -20.04
CA LYS A 82 3.05 -3.05 -21.31
C LYS A 82 3.24 -4.52 -21.71
N GLY A 83 3.64 -5.39 -20.78
CA GLY A 83 3.83 -6.82 -21.02
C GLY A 83 2.55 -7.52 -21.48
N LYS A 84 1.39 -7.08 -20.96
CA LYS A 84 0.09 -7.59 -21.39
C LYS A 84 -0.30 -7.15 -22.81
N LYS A 85 0.17 -5.99 -23.28
CA LYS A 85 0.05 -5.56 -24.69
C LYS A 85 0.90 -6.40 -25.64
N ILE A 86 2.05 -6.92 -25.19
CA ILE A 86 2.94 -7.77 -26.00
C ILE A 86 2.31 -9.15 -26.25
N CYS A 87 1.63 -9.72 -25.25
CA CYS A 87 0.85 -10.97 -25.38
C CYS A 87 -0.34 -10.88 -26.36
N ASP A 88 -0.63 -9.70 -26.91
CA ASP A 88 -1.64 -9.49 -27.95
C ASP A 88 -1.01 -9.26 -29.34
N LEU A 89 0.28 -8.88 -29.42
CA LEU A 89 1.01 -8.72 -30.68
C LEU A 89 1.54 -10.04 -31.24
N GLU A 90 1.80 -11.05 -30.39
CA GLU A 90 2.34 -12.35 -30.83
C GLU A 90 1.30 -13.28 -31.47
N THR A 91 0.04 -12.85 -31.64
CA THR A 91 -0.96 -13.65 -32.35
C THR A 91 -0.79 -13.68 -33.88
N ASN A 92 0.23 -13.02 -34.44
CA ASN A 92 0.49 -12.94 -35.88
C ASN A 92 1.89 -13.41 -36.33
N ILE A 93 2.66 -14.11 -35.50
CA ILE A 93 3.88 -14.78 -35.97
C ILE A 93 3.67 -16.30 -35.94
N PRO A 94 3.73 -17.00 -37.10
CA PRO A 94 3.66 -18.44 -37.13
C PRO A 94 4.91 -19.03 -36.48
N ASN A 95 4.69 -19.78 -35.40
CA ASN A 95 5.46 -20.93 -34.92
C ASN A 95 6.98 -20.90 -35.11
N GLU A 96 7.72 -20.78 -34.00
CA GLU A 96 8.65 -21.84 -33.61
C GLU A 96 9.20 -21.70 -32.18
N SER A 97 9.14 -22.84 -31.46
CA SER A 97 10.00 -23.24 -30.35
C SER A 97 10.08 -22.34 -29.10
N SER A 98 9.41 -22.78 -28.02
CA SER A 98 10.09 -23.19 -26.78
C SER A 98 9.10 -23.79 -25.79
N HIS A 99 9.17 -25.13 -25.67
CA HIS A 99 8.73 -26.01 -24.57
C HIS A 99 8.42 -25.29 -23.24
N THR A 100 7.29 -25.54 -22.58
CA THR A 100 6.98 -26.82 -21.92
C THR A 100 5.51 -27.26 -22.08
N THR A 101 5.34 -28.44 -22.66
CA THR A 101 4.14 -29.29 -22.68
C THR A 101 3.67 -29.71 -21.28
N LEU A 102 2.37 -29.54 -20.98
CA LEU A 102 1.47 -30.65 -20.63
C LEU A 102 0.02 -30.29 -21.04
N GLU A 103 -0.45 -31.01 -22.06
CA GLU A 103 -1.83 -31.36 -22.43
C GLU A 103 -2.60 -31.89 -21.19
N ASP A 104 -3.92 -31.91 -21.02
CA ASP A 104 -5.10 -31.59 -21.82
C ASP A 104 -6.26 -31.49 -20.81
N SER A 105 -7.14 -30.51 -20.93
CA SER A 105 -8.54 -30.68 -20.49
C SER A 105 -9.43 -29.62 -21.13
N ASN A 106 -10.25 -30.10 -22.06
CA ASN A 106 -11.36 -29.38 -22.66
C ASN A 106 -12.36 -28.96 -21.57
N ILE A 107 -12.32 -27.69 -21.15
CA ILE A 107 -13.44 -27.04 -20.46
C ILE A 107 -13.73 -25.72 -21.18
N ASN A 108 -14.92 -25.68 -21.78
CA ASN A 108 -15.67 -24.53 -22.28
C ASN A 108 -14.97 -23.17 -22.18
N LYS A 109 -14.53 -22.68 -23.33
CA LYS A 109 -13.99 -21.34 -23.56
C LYS A 109 -15.11 -20.30 -23.42
N GLU A 110 -15.62 -20.11 -22.21
CA GLU A 110 -16.28 -18.85 -21.87
C GLU A 110 -15.25 -17.73 -22.02
N ASN A 111 -15.65 -16.67 -22.70
CA ASN A 111 -14.87 -15.48 -22.95
C ASN A 111 -14.30 -14.90 -21.66
N LYS A 112 -13.12 -15.36 -21.23
CA LYS A 112 -12.28 -14.64 -20.27
C LYS A 112 -11.85 -13.36 -20.97
N ALA A 113 -12.65 -12.30 -20.81
CA ALA A 113 -12.25 -10.95 -21.17
C ALA A 113 -10.85 -10.72 -20.58
N LYS A 114 -9.82 -10.68 -21.43
CA LYS A 114 -8.47 -10.30 -21.03
C LYS A 114 -8.61 -8.91 -20.40
N HIS A 115 -8.61 -8.83 -19.07
CA HIS A 115 -8.77 -7.57 -18.37
C HIS A 115 -7.56 -6.68 -18.64
N TYR A 116 -7.68 -5.71 -19.55
CA TYR A 116 -6.64 -4.74 -19.82
C TYR A 116 -6.41 -3.89 -18.57
N LEU A 117 -5.16 -3.72 -18.15
CA LEU A 117 -4.84 -2.85 -17.02
C LEU A 117 -4.92 -1.39 -17.50
N THR A 118 -5.94 -0.67 -17.05
CA THR A 118 -6.11 0.75 -17.36
C THR A 118 -5.31 1.63 -16.40
N ASP A 119 -5.09 2.89 -16.74
CA ASP A 119 -4.43 3.85 -15.84
C ASP A 119 -5.25 4.04 -14.55
N MET A 120 -6.57 3.89 -14.65
CA MET A 120 -7.47 3.87 -13.50
C MET A 120 -7.22 2.64 -12.61
N ASP A 121 -6.95 1.46 -13.18
CA ASP A 121 -6.61 0.28 -12.38
C ASP A 121 -5.24 0.43 -11.70
N ILE A 122 -4.26 0.99 -12.40
CA ILE A 122 -2.93 1.29 -11.83
C ILE A 122 -3.05 2.26 -10.66
N ALA A 123 -3.79 3.36 -10.85
CA ALA A 123 -3.97 4.37 -9.83
C ALA A 123 -4.82 3.87 -8.65
N ALA A 124 -5.84 3.04 -8.89
CA ALA A 124 -6.60 2.39 -7.83
C ALA A 124 -5.71 1.46 -6.99
N GLN A 125 -4.85 0.66 -7.64
CA GLN A 125 -3.93 -0.23 -6.93
C GLN A 125 -2.87 0.56 -6.14
N ALA A 126 -2.31 1.62 -6.72
CA ALA A 126 -1.37 2.51 -6.04
C ALA A 126 -2.01 3.18 -4.82
N LEU A 127 -3.29 3.57 -4.91
CA LEU A 127 -4.04 4.17 -3.82
C LEU A 127 -4.19 3.21 -2.63
N VAL A 128 -4.53 1.95 -2.90
CA VAL A 128 -4.67 0.92 -1.85
C VAL A 128 -3.34 0.68 -1.13
N PHE A 129 -2.23 0.58 -1.88
CA PHE A 129 -0.90 0.44 -1.29
C PHE A 129 -0.49 1.66 -0.46
N PHE A 130 -0.78 2.86 -0.96
CA PHE A 130 -0.48 4.10 -0.24
C PHE A 130 -1.21 4.15 1.10
N PHE A 131 -2.53 3.93 1.12
CA PHE A 131 -3.30 3.97 2.37
C PHE A 131 -2.91 2.86 3.35
N GLY A 132 -2.66 1.64 2.85
CA GLY A 132 -2.24 0.53 3.71
C GLY A 132 -0.91 0.77 4.42
N GLY A 133 0.03 1.48 3.79
CA GLY A 133 1.32 1.82 4.39
C GLY A 133 1.34 3.15 5.14
N PHE A 134 0.52 4.11 4.75
CA PHE A 134 0.55 5.47 5.30
C PHE A 134 -0.03 5.53 6.71
N GLU A 135 -1.23 4.98 6.91
CA GLU A 135 -1.97 5.14 8.18
C GLU A 135 -1.23 4.53 9.37
N SER A 136 -0.68 3.33 9.18
CA SER A 136 0.06 2.60 10.22
C SER A 136 1.35 3.34 10.60
N VAL A 137 2.12 3.81 9.62
CA VAL A 137 3.37 4.54 9.85
C VAL A 137 3.10 5.92 10.46
N ALA A 138 2.09 6.65 9.99
CA ALA A 138 1.73 7.96 10.53
C ALA A 138 1.29 7.87 12.00
N THR A 139 0.51 6.83 12.33
CA THR A 139 0.08 6.55 13.71
C THR A 139 1.28 6.23 14.60
N LEU A 140 2.15 5.32 14.16
CA LEU A 140 3.38 4.97 14.89
C LEU A 140 4.26 6.21 15.13
N MET A 141 4.51 7.02 14.10
CA MET A 141 5.30 8.25 14.23
C MET A 141 4.67 9.24 15.23
N SER A 142 3.35 9.35 15.24
CA SER A 142 2.63 10.24 16.16
C SER A 142 2.77 9.78 17.60
N PHE A 143 2.56 8.48 17.89
CA PHE A 143 2.74 7.92 19.22
C PHE A 143 4.19 7.95 19.68
N THR A 144 5.15 7.60 18.81
CA THR A 144 6.57 7.68 19.15
C THR A 144 6.96 9.11 19.50
N THR A 145 6.51 10.10 18.72
CA THR A 145 6.79 11.51 19.02
C THR A 145 6.16 11.93 20.34
N TYR A 146 4.92 11.52 20.60
CA TYR A 146 4.22 11.80 21.84
C TYR A 146 4.97 11.23 23.06
N GLU A 147 5.32 9.94 23.05
CA GLU A 147 6.08 9.28 24.12
C GLU A 147 7.45 9.93 24.35
N LEU A 148 8.14 10.35 23.28
CA LEU A 148 9.41 11.07 23.37
C LEU A 148 9.24 12.48 23.97
N THR A 149 8.13 13.16 23.72
CA THR A 149 7.87 14.47 24.34
C THR A 149 7.56 14.38 25.83
N LEU A 150 6.94 13.30 26.29
CA LEU A 150 6.69 13.04 27.71
C LEU A 150 7.94 12.59 28.47
N ASN A 151 8.93 12.01 27.77
CA ASN A 151 10.15 11.47 28.35
C ASN A 151 11.41 12.18 27.81
N PRO A 152 11.76 13.38 28.32
CA PRO A 152 12.90 14.17 27.83
C PRO A 152 14.24 13.43 27.89
N GLU A 153 14.45 12.60 28.90
CA GLU A 153 15.67 11.79 29.06
C GLU A 153 15.83 10.77 27.92
N CYS A 154 14.73 10.07 27.58
CA CYS A 154 14.72 9.14 26.45
C CYS A 154 14.96 9.85 25.12
N LYS A 155 14.30 11.00 24.92
CA LYS A 155 14.53 11.85 23.74
C LYS A 155 15.99 12.28 23.61
N LYS A 156 16.60 12.76 24.69
CA LYS A 156 18.00 13.21 24.68
C LYS A 156 18.94 12.05 24.36
N LYS A 157 18.72 10.89 24.96
CA LYS A 157 19.50 9.68 24.67
C LYS A 157 19.39 9.23 23.21
N LEU A 158 18.18 9.26 22.64
CA LEU A 158 17.96 8.95 21.22
C LEU A 158 18.65 9.96 20.31
N GLN A 159 18.56 11.25 20.62
CA GLN A 159 19.24 12.31 19.87
C GLN A 159 20.76 12.12 19.87
N THR A 160 21.34 11.78 21.03
CA THR A 160 22.78 11.46 21.11
C THR A 160 23.15 10.30 20.19
N GLU A 161 22.38 9.20 20.18
CA GLU A 161 22.63 8.06 19.27
C GLU A 161 22.54 8.47 17.79
N VAL A 162 21.56 9.30 17.43
CA VAL A 162 21.41 9.84 16.07
C VAL A 162 22.63 10.69 15.68
N ASP A 163 23.05 11.60 16.55
CA ASP A 163 24.17 12.50 16.30
C ASP A 163 25.50 11.75 16.19
N GLU A 164 25.72 10.73 17.02
CA GLU A 164 26.87 9.83 16.95
C GLU A 164 26.89 9.07 15.63
N THR A 165 25.76 8.46 15.26
CA THR A 165 25.63 7.74 13.98
C THR A 165 25.89 8.65 12.78
N LEU A 166 25.40 9.90 12.82
CA LEU A 166 25.60 10.86 11.74
C LEU A 166 27.06 11.28 11.58
N LYS A 167 27.78 11.44 12.71
CA LYS A 167 29.22 11.73 12.72
C LYS A 167 30.03 10.57 12.14
N GLU A 168 29.71 9.34 12.53
CA GLU A 168 30.37 8.13 12.01
C GLU A 168 30.18 7.97 10.49
N CYS A 169 29.05 8.44 9.97
CA CYS A 169 28.70 8.34 8.56
C CYS A 169 29.24 9.47 7.68
N ASN A 170 30.05 10.39 8.22
CA ASN A 170 30.49 11.61 7.51
C ASN A 170 29.33 12.38 6.87
N GLY A 171 28.16 12.38 7.52
CA GLY A 171 26.94 13.03 7.02
C GLY A 171 26.13 12.25 5.96
N GLN A 172 26.61 11.11 5.47
CA GLN A 172 25.85 10.24 4.55
C GLN A 172 25.26 9.02 5.28
N LEU A 173 24.01 9.16 5.73
CA LEU A 173 23.30 8.06 6.38
C LEU A 173 23.15 6.87 5.41
N THR A 174 23.74 5.73 5.77
CA THR A 174 23.59 4.48 5.02
C THR A 174 22.54 3.57 5.66
N TYR A 175 22.03 2.61 4.90
CA TYR A 175 21.11 1.60 5.42
C TYR A 175 21.73 0.81 6.58
N GLU A 176 23.00 0.43 6.45
CA GLU A 176 23.71 -0.31 7.49
C GLU A 176 23.83 0.49 8.78
N SER A 177 24.15 1.78 8.68
CA SER A 177 24.26 2.68 9.83
C SER A 177 22.92 2.87 10.53
N LEU A 178 21.83 3.02 9.77
CA LEU A 178 20.48 3.12 10.33
C LEU A 178 20.10 1.85 11.10
N MET A 179 20.41 0.67 10.56
CA MET A 179 20.13 -0.61 11.21
C MET A 179 20.96 -0.87 12.48
N LYS A 180 22.06 -0.13 12.68
CA LYS A 180 22.91 -0.24 13.89
C LYS A 180 22.37 0.54 15.09
N MET A 181 21.39 1.42 14.89
CA MET A 181 20.80 2.24 15.95
C MET A 181 19.91 1.41 16.89
N LYS A 182 20.49 0.93 17.99
CA LYS A 182 19.83 0.03 18.94
C LYS A 182 18.78 0.76 19.79
N TYR A 183 19.05 2.00 20.18
CA TYR A 183 18.13 2.76 21.01
C TYR A 183 16.90 3.21 20.22
N MET A 184 17.07 3.58 18.95
CA MET A 184 15.95 3.79 18.02
C MET A 184 15.04 2.56 17.91
N ASP A 185 15.61 1.37 17.73
CA ASP A 185 14.83 0.12 17.65
C ASP A 185 14.06 -0.18 18.95
N MET A 186 14.68 0.07 20.11
CA MET A 186 14.00 -0.06 21.40
C MET A 186 12.85 0.93 21.57
N VAL A 187 13.00 2.18 21.13
CA VAL A 187 11.94 3.19 21.19
C VAL A 187 10.75 2.78 20.32
N LEU A 188 11.01 2.36 19.07
CA LEU A 188 9.96 1.94 18.14
C LEU A 188 9.25 0.66 18.62
N SER A 189 10.02 -0.32 19.10
CA SER A 189 9.50 -1.57 19.65
C SER A 189 8.65 -1.33 20.91
N GLY A 190 9.12 -0.43 21.79
CA GLY A 190 8.38 0.00 22.96
C GLY A 190 7.07 0.70 22.60
N THR A 191 7.07 1.64 21.65
CA THR A 191 5.84 2.31 21.20
C THR A 191 4.83 1.33 20.63
N ASN A 192 5.25 0.41 19.75
CA ASN A 192 4.36 -0.60 19.17
C ASN A 192 3.75 -1.56 20.20
N GLN A 193 4.37 -1.74 21.36
CA GLN A 193 3.81 -2.55 22.45
C GLN A 193 2.80 -1.80 23.32
N HIS A 194 2.86 -0.46 23.35
CA HIS A 194 2.02 0.38 24.21
C HIS A 194 0.89 1.11 23.43
N SER A 195 0.86 0.99 22.10
CA SER A 195 -0.19 1.51 21.21
C SER A 195 -1.30 0.48 21.00
#